data_AF-A0A258G9V6-F1
#
_entry.id   AF-A0A258G9V6-F1
#
_cell.length_a   1.000
_cell.length_b   1.000
_cell.length_c   1.000
_cell.angle_alpha   90.00
_cell.angle_beta   90.00
_cell.angle_gamma   90.00
#
_symmetry.space_group_name_H-M   'P 1'
#
loop_
_entity.id
_entity.type
_entity.pdbx_description
1 polymer ?
#
loop_
_entity_poly.entity_id
_entity_poly.type
_entity_poly.pdbx_seq_one_letter_code
_entity_poly.pdbx_strand_id
1 'polypeptide(L)'
;MALEQIAVRPDGYRDALEASANGGRWSVPQNSTPGTSVLYTSMQRDGALAEVASYMIELTPLPRSNPLKVSTIALTASRVVRLQMGDLEALGVDRSRYGTRDYFVTQQIGAALEHLGVDGLIARSARYDCDNLMIFTTQHGFDQTLEVVSTEEVEWRDWARRRGMLKGLE
;
A
#
# COMPACT_ATOMS: atom_id res chain seq x y z
N MET A 1 17.56 -3.34 7.06
CA MET A 1 16.88 -2.65 8.19
C MET A 1 15.69 -3.50 8.59
N ALA A 2 15.47 -3.78 9.88
CA ALA A 2 14.26 -4.47 10.35
C ALA A 2 13.15 -3.44 10.59
N LEU A 3 11.94 -3.72 10.12
CA LEU A 3 10.77 -2.84 10.20
C LEU A 3 9.53 -3.65 10.56
N GLU A 4 8.65 -3.05 11.36
CA GLU A 4 7.27 -3.53 11.54
C GLU A 4 6.35 -2.73 10.61
N GLN A 5 5.54 -3.41 9.81
CA GLN A 5 4.61 -2.80 8.86
C GLN A 5 3.22 -3.40 8.99
N ILE A 6 2.22 -2.70 8.45
CA ILE A 6 0.83 -3.15 8.48
C ILE A 6 0.32 -3.38 7.05
N ALA A 7 -0.19 -4.58 6.78
CA ALA A 7 -0.95 -4.90 5.58
C ALA A 7 -2.42 -5.11 5.92
N VAL A 8 -3.31 -4.71 5.01
CA VAL A 8 -4.75 -4.89 5.17
C VAL A 8 -5.33 -5.59 3.94
N ARG A 9 -6.21 -6.57 4.18
CA ARG A 9 -6.90 -7.33 3.12
C ARG A 9 -8.43 -7.35 3.34
N PRO A 10 -9.23 -7.10 2.28
CA PRO A 10 -10.69 -7.07 2.36
C PRO A 10 -11.39 -8.43 2.36
N ASP A 11 -10.64 -9.52 2.13
CA ASP A 11 -11.12 -10.89 2.08
C ASP A 11 -10.32 -11.81 3.02
N GLY A 12 -11.01 -12.73 3.69
CA GLY A 12 -10.39 -13.69 4.61
C GLY A 12 -9.49 -14.74 3.95
N TYR A 13 -9.44 -14.75 2.62
CA TYR A 13 -8.80 -15.78 1.79
C TYR A 13 -7.46 -15.37 1.17
N ARG A 14 -7.12 -14.06 1.13
CA ARG A 14 -5.82 -13.62 0.60
C ARG A 14 -4.77 -13.59 1.69
N ASP A 15 -3.57 -14.00 1.30
CA ASP A 15 -2.39 -13.93 2.17
C ASP A 15 -2.01 -12.46 2.40
N ALA A 16 -1.64 -12.11 3.64
CA ALA A 16 -1.18 -10.78 3.99
C ALA A 16 0.11 -10.39 3.24
N LEU A 17 0.91 -11.38 2.85
CA LEU A 17 2.16 -11.22 2.11
C LEU A 17 1.97 -11.29 0.59
N GLU A 18 0.74 -11.52 0.11
CA GLU A 18 0.45 -11.54 -1.33
C GLU A 18 0.65 -10.14 -1.94
N ALA A 19 1.46 -10.07 -2.98
CA ALA A 19 1.68 -8.85 -3.75
C ALA A 19 0.46 -8.47 -4.61
N SER A 20 0.32 -7.19 -4.95
CA SER A 20 -0.78 -6.73 -5.80
C SER A 20 -0.60 -7.18 -7.25
N ALA A 21 -1.50 -8.02 -7.74
CA ALA A 21 -1.57 -8.41 -9.15
C ALA A 21 -2.15 -7.31 -10.07
N ASN A 22 -3.05 -6.48 -9.54
CA ASN A 22 -3.79 -5.45 -10.31
C ASN A 22 -3.04 -4.11 -10.42
N GLY A 23 -1.81 -4.06 -9.92
CA GLY A 23 -1.04 -2.82 -9.82
C GLY A 23 -1.52 -1.94 -8.66
N GLY A 24 -1.10 -0.68 -8.68
CA GLY A 24 -1.44 0.33 -7.70
C GLY A 24 -0.69 1.62 -7.98
N ARG A 25 -0.54 2.48 -6.97
CA ARG A 25 0.17 3.75 -7.12
C ARG A 25 1.61 3.57 -7.58
N TRP A 26 2.29 2.52 -7.13
CA TRP A 26 3.72 2.27 -7.33
C TRP A 26 4.02 1.06 -8.21
N SER A 27 3.00 0.47 -8.84
CA SER A 27 3.18 -0.67 -9.72
C SER A 27 2.16 -0.65 -10.85
N VAL A 28 2.66 -0.88 -12.06
CA VAL A 28 1.80 -1.28 -13.18
C VAL A 28 1.25 -2.69 -12.94
N PRO A 29 0.05 -3.03 -13.44
CA PRO A 29 -0.52 -4.37 -13.28
C PRO A 29 0.46 -5.46 -13.74
N GLN A 30 0.48 -6.60 -13.04
CA GLN A 30 1.45 -7.67 -13.30
C GLN A 30 1.33 -8.28 -14.71
N ASN A 31 0.14 -8.19 -15.32
CA ASN A 31 -0.12 -8.62 -16.69
C ASN A 31 0.31 -7.60 -17.77
N SER A 32 0.85 -6.43 -17.36
CA SER A 32 1.43 -5.44 -18.27
C SER A 32 2.89 -5.77 -18.60
N THR A 33 3.47 -5.08 -19.58
CA THR A 33 4.88 -5.24 -19.95
C THR A 33 5.63 -3.90 -19.81
N PRO A 34 6.57 -3.77 -18.85
CA PRO A 34 6.84 -4.70 -17.75
C PRO A 34 5.69 -4.73 -16.73
N GLY A 35 5.55 -5.82 -15.98
CA GLY A 35 4.64 -5.93 -14.84
C GLY A 35 5.45 -5.90 -13.55
N THR A 36 4.92 -5.28 -12.48
CA THR A 36 5.65 -5.09 -11.21
C THR A 36 4.87 -5.73 -10.06
N SER A 37 5.55 -6.54 -9.25
CA SER A 37 4.96 -7.24 -8.11
C SER A 37 5.28 -6.50 -6.81
N VAL A 38 4.30 -5.77 -6.27
CA VAL A 38 4.49 -4.93 -5.07
C VAL A 38 3.56 -5.37 -3.95
N LEU A 39 4.15 -5.65 -2.79
CA LEU A 39 3.42 -5.75 -1.53
C LEU A 39 3.27 -4.35 -0.93
N TYR A 40 2.04 -3.87 -0.83
CA TYR A 40 1.70 -2.57 -0.25
C TYR A 40 1.45 -2.70 1.25
N THR A 41 2.19 -1.91 2.04
CA THR A 41 2.05 -1.83 3.49
C THR A 41 2.11 -0.38 3.98
N SER A 42 1.72 -0.15 5.23
CA SER A 42 1.86 1.15 5.90
C SER A 42 2.67 1.04 7.19
N MET A 43 3.38 2.11 7.55
CA MET A 43 4.09 2.19 8.83
C MET A 43 3.15 2.40 10.03
N GLN A 44 1.87 2.63 9.78
CA GLN A 44 0.85 2.78 10.80
C GLN A 44 -0.40 1.98 10.44
N ARG A 45 -1.01 1.37 11.46
CA ARG A 45 -2.24 0.58 11.36
C ARG A 45 -3.38 1.33 10.70
N ASP A 46 -3.65 2.55 11.17
CA ASP A 46 -4.73 3.37 10.63
C ASP A 46 -4.43 3.88 9.21
N GLY A 47 -3.14 3.98 8.85
CA GLY A 47 -2.73 4.26 7.47
C GLY A 47 -3.13 3.15 6.52
N ALA A 48 -2.84 1.90 6.88
CA ALA A 48 -3.18 0.75 6.05
C ALA A 48 -4.70 0.58 5.93
N LEU A 49 -5.44 0.81 7.03
CA LEU A 49 -6.90 0.83 7.02
C LEU A 49 -7.46 1.94 6.12
N ALA A 50 -6.89 3.14 6.17
CA ALA A 50 -7.33 4.26 5.33
C ALA A 50 -7.16 3.99 3.84
N GLU A 51 -6.06 3.33 3.43
CA GLU A 51 -5.85 2.92 2.03
C GLU A 51 -6.99 2.03 1.54
N VAL A 52 -7.28 0.94 2.25
CA VAL A 52 -8.33 -0.02 1.85
C VAL A 52 -9.73 0.60 1.98
N ALA A 53 -10.02 1.30 3.09
CA ALA A 53 -11.31 1.95 3.29
C ALA A 53 -11.61 3.00 2.21
N SER A 54 -10.61 3.78 1.78
CA SER A 54 -10.79 4.77 0.70
C SER A 54 -11.20 4.12 -0.63
N TYR A 55 -10.70 2.91 -0.90
CA TYR A 55 -11.13 2.15 -2.06
C TYR A 55 -12.55 1.59 -1.88
N MET A 56 -12.86 0.99 -0.73
CA MET A 56 -14.17 0.39 -0.48
C MET A 56 -15.31 1.42 -0.52
N ILE A 57 -15.04 2.64 -0.08
CA ILE A 57 -15.99 3.76 -0.05
C ILE A 57 -16.46 4.16 -1.45
N GLU A 58 -15.64 3.95 -2.47
CA GLU A 58 -15.97 4.32 -3.85
C GLU A 58 -16.74 3.22 -4.60
N LEU A 59 -16.86 2.03 -4.02
CA LEU A 59 -17.61 0.94 -4.63
C LEU A 59 -19.11 1.18 -4.48
N THR A 60 -19.85 0.90 -5.56
CA THR A 60 -21.31 0.95 -5.59
C THR A 60 -21.87 -0.44 -5.96
N PRO A 61 -22.66 -1.09 -5.09
CA PRO A 61 -23.08 -0.63 -3.76
C PRO A 61 -21.93 -0.64 -2.74
N LEU A 62 -22.05 0.20 -1.71
CA LEU A 62 -21.09 0.21 -0.60
C LEU A 62 -21.00 -1.20 0.03
N PRO A 63 -19.82 -1.84 0.12
CA PRO A 63 -19.68 -3.24 0.55
C PRO A 63 -20.25 -3.46 1.95
N ARG A 64 -21.15 -4.44 2.13
CA ARG A 64 -22.01 -4.52 3.34
C ARG A 64 -21.45 -5.26 4.54
N SER A 65 -20.48 -6.16 4.43
CA SER A 65 -19.89 -6.82 5.61
C SER A 65 -18.80 -7.78 5.19
N ASN A 66 -17.58 -7.50 5.64
CA ASN A 66 -16.56 -8.45 6.06
C ASN A 66 -15.54 -7.63 6.86
N PRO A 67 -15.12 -8.07 8.05
CA PRO A 67 -14.01 -7.45 8.76
C PRO A 67 -12.79 -7.41 7.85
N LEU A 68 -12.03 -6.31 7.90
CA LEU A 68 -10.71 -6.26 7.30
C LEU A 68 -9.74 -7.03 8.18
N LYS A 69 -8.93 -7.90 7.59
CA LYS A 69 -7.78 -8.48 8.28
C LYS A 69 -6.64 -7.48 8.25
N VAL A 70 -6.15 -7.11 9.41
CA VAL A 70 -5.05 -6.18 9.60
C VAL A 70 -3.88 -6.96 10.18
N SER A 71 -2.84 -7.13 9.40
CA SER A 71 -1.69 -7.97 9.74
C SER A 71 -0.48 -7.11 10.02
N THR A 72 0.18 -7.36 11.15
CA THR A 72 1.52 -6.82 11.42
C THR A 72 2.55 -7.74 10.79
N ILE A 73 3.46 -7.16 10.03
CA ILE A 73 4.50 -7.85 9.27
C ILE A 73 5.84 -7.41 9.82
N ALA A 74 6.64 -8.36 10.29
CA ALA A 74 8.07 -8.13 10.51
C ALA A 74 8.79 -8.37 9.19
N LEU A 75 9.65 -7.42 8.81
CA LEU A 75 10.41 -7.54 7.57
C LEU A 75 11.80 -6.96 7.66
N THR A 76 12.69 -7.45 6.80
CA THR A 76 13.97 -6.81 6.54
C THR A 76 14.10 -6.43 5.07
N ALA A 77 14.70 -5.27 4.79
CA ALA A 77 15.01 -4.83 3.43
C ALA A 77 16.45 -4.27 3.38
N SER A 78 17.11 -4.46 2.26
CA SER A 78 18.53 -4.14 2.05
C SER A 78 18.72 -2.84 1.28
N ARG A 79 17.91 -2.60 0.24
CA ARG A 79 18.03 -1.44 -0.65
C ARG A 79 16.71 -0.70 -0.70
N VAL A 80 16.50 0.15 0.30
CA VAL A 80 15.28 0.96 0.43
C VAL A 80 15.53 2.40 0.01
N VAL A 81 14.70 2.90 -0.91
CA VAL A 81 14.66 4.32 -1.27
C VAL A 81 13.54 5.00 -0.50
N ARG A 82 13.81 6.19 0.06
CA ARG A 82 12.79 7.04 0.67
C ARG A 82 12.60 8.26 -0.21
N LEU A 83 11.37 8.48 -0.68
CA LEU A 83 11.00 9.67 -1.45
C LEU A 83 10.06 10.53 -0.61
N GLN A 84 10.51 11.74 -0.29
CA GLN A 84 9.67 12.78 0.28
C GLN A 84 8.85 13.45 -0.83
N MET A 85 7.83 14.23 -0.46
CA MET A 85 6.99 14.91 -1.45
C MET A 85 7.80 15.80 -2.41
N GLY A 86 8.85 16.48 -1.91
CA GLY A 86 9.74 17.28 -2.76
C GLY A 86 10.50 16.45 -3.80
N ASP A 87 10.92 15.22 -3.46
CA ASP A 87 11.56 14.31 -4.41
C ASP A 87 10.55 13.85 -5.49
N LEU A 88 9.32 13.58 -5.08
CA LEU A 88 8.24 13.19 -6.01
C LEU A 88 7.90 14.33 -6.96
N GLU A 89 7.81 15.57 -6.47
CA GLU A 89 7.61 16.77 -7.29
C GLU A 89 8.76 16.94 -8.30
N ALA A 90 10.01 16.74 -7.87
CA ALA A 90 11.18 16.77 -8.76
C ALA A 90 11.17 15.67 -9.83
N LEU A 91 10.49 14.54 -9.56
CA LEU A 91 10.27 13.44 -10.50
C LEU A 91 8.99 13.61 -11.33
N GLY A 92 8.31 14.75 -11.23
CA GLY A 92 7.15 15.10 -12.06
C GLY A 92 5.78 14.71 -11.48
N VAL A 93 5.71 14.32 -10.20
CA VAL A 93 4.43 14.08 -9.51
C VAL A 93 3.79 15.41 -9.14
N ASP A 94 2.55 15.62 -9.57
CA ASP A 94 1.76 16.77 -9.16
C ASP A 94 1.22 16.57 -7.73
N ARG A 95 1.79 17.31 -6.78
CA ARG A 95 1.38 17.29 -5.37
C ARG A 95 -0.10 17.57 -5.16
N SER A 96 -0.71 18.45 -5.95
CA SER A 96 -2.13 18.79 -5.81
C SER A 96 -3.05 17.63 -6.22
N ARG A 97 -2.55 16.73 -7.08
CA ARG A 97 -3.26 15.55 -7.58
C ARG A 97 -2.78 14.25 -6.95
N TYR A 98 -1.83 14.28 -6.00
CA TYR A 98 -1.28 13.09 -5.37
C TYR A 98 -2.35 12.20 -4.74
N GLY A 99 -3.40 12.79 -4.16
CA GLY A 99 -4.56 12.08 -3.62
C GLY A 99 -5.45 11.41 -4.67
N THR A 100 -5.31 11.70 -5.95
CA THR A 100 -6.17 11.11 -6.99
C THR A 100 -5.68 9.71 -7.39
N ARG A 101 -6.43 9.04 -8.28
CA ARG A 101 -6.03 7.76 -8.91
C ARG A 101 -5.23 7.93 -10.21
N ASP A 102 -4.63 9.10 -10.41
CA ASP A 102 -3.66 9.30 -11.47
C ASP A 102 -2.31 8.72 -11.02
N TYR A 103 -2.03 7.49 -11.45
CA TYR A 103 -0.87 6.73 -11.01
C TYR A 103 0.26 6.70 -12.03
N PHE A 104 0.11 7.33 -13.19
CA PHE A 104 1.03 7.14 -14.31
C PHE A 104 2.48 7.43 -13.90
N VAL A 105 2.74 8.62 -13.36
CA VAL A 105 4.11 9.01 -12.96
C VAL A 105 4.64 8.13 -11.81
N THR A 106 3.83 7.85 -10.79
CA THR A 106 4.26 7.05 -9.63
C THR A 106 4.51 5.58 -10.00
N GLN A 107 3.79 5.04 -10.99
CA GLN A 107 4.02 3.71 -11.55
C GLN A 107 5.34 3.65 -12.32
N GLN A 108 5.66 4.68 -13.12
CA GLN A 108 6.95 4.79 -13.81
C GLN A 108 8.12 4.87 -12.82
N ILE A 109 7.96 5.62 -11.73
CA ILE A 109 8.94 5.66 -10.64
C ILE A 109 9.12 4.27 -10.03
N GLY A 110 8.02 3.59 -9.69
CA GLY A 110 8.08 2.24 -9.12
C GLY A 110 8.78 1.22 -10.02
N ALA A 111 8.44 1.20 -11.31
CA ALA A 111 9.09 0.34 -12.29
C ALA A 111 10.59 0.63 -12.44
N ALA A 112 10.98 1.91 -12.42
CA ALA A 112 12.38 2.30 -12.48
C ALA A 112 13.16 1.84 -11.23
N LEU A 113 12.57 1.98 -10.04
CA LEU A 113 13.19 1.52 -8.79
C LEU A 113 13.38 0.00 -8.77
N GLU A 114 12.34 -0.77 -9.15
CA GLU A 114 12.43 -2.22 -9.27
C GLU A 114 13.56 -2.62 -10.25
N HIS A 115 13.64 -1.97 -11.42
CA HIS A 115 14.69 -2.19 -12.42
C HIS A 115 16.11 -1.90 -11.88
N LEU A 116 16.26 -0.90 -11.00
CA LEU A 116 17.53 -0.55 -10.37
C LEU A 116 17.94 -1.51 -9.23
N GLY A 117 17.14 -2.55 -8.95
CA GLY A 117 17.40 -3.51 -7.88
C GLY A 117 17.10 -2.97 -6.48
N VAL A 118 16.16 -2.03 -6.38
CA VAL A 118 15.61 -1.56 -5.10
C VAL A 118 14.58 -2.58 -4.62
N ASP A 119 14.67 -3.00 -3.35
CA ASP A 119 13.74 -3.97 -2.75
C ASP A 119 12.62 -3.31 -1.94
N GLY A 120 12.77 -2.03 -1.59
CA GLY A 120 11.74 -1.26 -0.89
C GLY A 120 11.66 0.22 -1.28
N LEU A 121 10.45 0.76 -1.25
CA LEU A 121 10.19 2.20 -1.40
C LEU A 121 9.39 2.70 -0.19
N ILE A 122 9.89 3.75 0.46
CA ILE A 122 9.13 4.53 1.45
C ILE A 122 8.62 5.80 0.78
N ALA A 123 7.31 6.01 0.81
CA ALA A 123 6.69 7.24 0.32
C ALA A 123 5.46 7.62 1.14
N ARG A 124 5.05 8.89 1.09
CA ARG A 124 3.90 9.37 1.87
C ARG A 124 2.61 8.65 1.46
N SER A 125 1.77 8.25 2.42
CA SER A 125 0.41 7.80 2.12
C SER A 125 -0.40 8.94 1.48
N ALA A 126 -1.22 8.60 0.49
CA ALA A 126 -2.15 9.54 -0.11
C ALA A 126 -3.50 9.64 0.65
N ARG A 127 -3.66 8.81 1.70
CA ARG A 127 -4.93 8.58 2.42
C ARG A 127 -4.86 8.87 3.89
N TYR A 128 -3.66 8.90 4.47
CA TYR A 128 -3.45 9.11 5.89
C TYR A 128 -2.14 9.85 6.15
N ASP A 129 -2.03 10.46 7.33
CA ASP A 129 -0.85 11.22 7.74
C ASP A 129 0.30 10.28 8.21
N CYS A 130 0.70 9.34 7.35
CA CYS A 130 1.78 8.39 7.60
C CYS A 130 2.58 8.09 6.32
N ASP A 131 3.67 7.35 6.48
CA ASP A 131 4.43 6.80 5.36
C ASP A 131 3.97 5.36 5.08
N ASN A 132 4.01 5.00 3.81
CA ASN A 132 3.83 3.64 3.32
C ASN A 132 5.18 3.03 2.96
N LEU A 133 5.29 1.72 3.12
CA LEU A 133 6.41 0.93 2.62
C LEU A 133 5.87 -0.04 1.56
N MET A 134 6.41 0.09 0.36
CA MET A 134 6.16 -0.82 -0.75
C MET A 134 7.35 -1.75 -0.88
N ILE A 135 7.12 -3.06 -0.89
CA ILE A 135 8.16 -4.07 -1.09
C ILE A 135 8.04 -4.62 -2.51
N PHE A 136 9.12 -4.52 -3.28
CA PHE A 136 9.23 -5.13 -4.61
C PHE A 136 9.58 -6.61 -4.43
N THR A 137 8.58 -7.49 -4.49
CA THR A 137 8.74 -8.89 -4.06
C THR A 137 9.64 -9.72 -4.97
N THR A 138 9.86 -9.26 -6.21
CA THR A 138 10.84 -9.81 -7.17
C THR A 138 12.29 -9.58 -6.75
N GLN A 139 12.55 -8.48 -6.04
CA GLN A 139 13.88 -8.05 -5.59
C GLN A 139 14.15 -8.40 -4.13
N HIS A 140 13.17 -9.00 -3.45
CA HIS A 140 13.28 -9.42 -2.07
C HIS A 140 14.06 -10.73 -1.97
N GLY A 141 15.21 -10.69 -1.29
CA GLY A 141 16.14 -11.80 -1.14
C GLY A 141 15.64 -12.88 -0.17
N PHE A 142 16.06 -14.13 -0.39
CA PHE A 142 15.71 -15.26 0.48
C PHE A 142 16.30 -15.18 1.89
N ASP A 143 17.35 -14.37 2.09
CA ASP A 143 17.98 -14.07 3.37
C ASP A 143 17.26 -12.96 4.14
N GLN A 144 16.27 -12.32 3.52
CA GLN A 144 15.47 -11.26 4.11
C GLN A 144 14.21 -11.84 4.78
N THR A 145 13.77 -11.17 5.85
CA THR A 145 12.60 -11.56 6.63
C THR A 145 11.36 -10.95 5.99
N LEU A 146 10.30 -11.75 5.90
CA LEU A 146 8.94 -11.29 5.59
C LEU A 146 7.95 -12.25 6.24
N GLU A 147 7.49 -11.89 7.42
CA GLU A 147 6.66 -12.77 8.24
C GLU A 147 5.49 -12.02 8.86
N VAL A 148 4.34 -12.68 8.94
CA VAL A 148 3.18 -12.17 9.67
C VAL A 148 3.39 -12.44 11.16
N VAL A 149 3.48 -11.37 11.95
CA VAL A 149 3.68 -11.43 13.41
C VAL A 149 2.34 -11.55 14.14
N SER A 150 1.34 -10.81 13.68
CA SER A 150 0.01 -10.81 14.28
C SER A 150 -1.04 -10.47 13.24
N THR A 151 -2.29 -10.82 13.51
CA THR A 151 -3.44 -10.42 12.68
C THR A 151 -4.63 -10.18 13.57
N GLU A 152 -5.36 -9.11 13.28
CA GLU A 152 -6.63 -8.77 13.91
C GLU A 152 -7.71 -8.55 12.85
N GLU A 153 -8.97 -8.65 13.26
CA GLU A 153 -10.12 -8.33 12.43
C GLU A 153 -10.70 -6.97 12.84
N VAL A 154 -10.97 -6.13 11.84
CA VAL A 154 -11.46 -4.76 12.05
C VAL A 154 -12.75 -4.54 11.28
N GLU A 155 -13.80 -4.18 12.01
CA GLU A 155 -15.03 -3.66 11.44
C GLU A 155 -14.79 -2.31 10.77
N TRP A 156 -14.48 -2.34 9.48
CA TRP A 156 -13.97 -1.18 8.76
C TRP A 156 -14.99 -0.06 8.64
N ARG A 157 -16.30 -0.38 8.55
CA ARG A 157 -17.36 0.62 8.51
C ARG A 157 -17.42 1.40 9.81
N ASP A 158 -17.32 0.72 10.94
CA ASP A 158 -17.33 1.37 12.25
C ASP A 158 -16.06 2.20 12.47
N TRP A 159 -14.91 1.69 12.03
CA TRP A 159 -13.67 2.46 12.00
C TRP A 159 -13.79 3.71 11.11
N ALA A 160 -14.30 3.56 9.89
CA ALA A 160 -14.46 4.65 8.92
C ALA A 160 -15.47 5.70 9.39
N ARG A 161 -16.55 5.28 10.06
CA ARG A 161 -17.54 6.17 10.69
C ARG A 161 -16.91 7.01 11.80
N ARG A 162 -16.14 6.38 12.71
CA ARG A 162 -15.39 7.10 13.77
C ARG A 162 -14.38 8.10 13.21
N ARG A 163 -13.81 7.83 12.04
CA ARG A 163 -12.90 8.73 11.31
C ARG A 163 -13.62 9.74 10.40
N GLY A 164 -14.95 9.70 10.32
CA GLY A 164 -15.76 10.62 9.53
C GLY A 164 -15.70 10.39 8.02
N MET A 165 -15.17 9.26 7.55
CA MET A 165 -15.00 8.96 6.11
C MET A 165 -16.30 8.57 5.40
N LEU A 166 -17.33 8.15 6.15
CA LEU A 166 -18.64 7.76 5.61
C LEU A 166 -19.68 8.89 5.62
N LYS A 167 -19.30 10.11 6.04
CA LYS A 167 -20.24 11.24 6.11
C LYS A 167 -20.83 11.54 4.72
N GLY A 168 -22.15 11.47 4.61
CA GLY A 168 -22.88 11.74 3.35
C GLY A 168 -23.04 10.55 2.40
N LEU A 169 -22.61 9.35 2.82
CA LEU A 169 -22.77 8.09 2.08
C LEU A 169 -23.69 7.08 2.79
N GLU A 170 -24.15 7.42 4.00
CA GLU A 170 -25.13 6.67 4.79
C GLU A 170 -26.51 7.32 4.68
#